data_AF-A0AAN5PKU6-F1
#
_entry.id   AF-A0AAN5PKU6-F1
#
_cell.length_a   1.000
_cell.length_b   1.000
_cell.length_c   1.000
_cell.angle_alpha   90.00
_cell.angle_beta   90.00
_cell.angle_gamma   90.00
#
_symmetry.space_group_name_H-M   'P 1'
#
loop_
_entity.id
_entity.type
_entity.pdbx_description
1 polymer ?
#
loop_
_entity_poly.entity_id
_entity_poly.type
_entity_poly.pdbx_seq_one_letter_code
_entity_poly.pdbx_strand_id
1 'polypeptide(L)' 'MEHSSYAYGLWLLVIVNSAIFILFAYSFTTTFKTRRDWRAFGAFSAFVIAYFTEMYGFPL' A
#
# COMPACT_ATOMS: atom_id res chain seq x y z
N MET A 1 -11.63 -30.17 2.29
CA MET A 1 -10.23 -29.80 1.99
C MET A 1 -10.27 -28.33 1.63
N GLU A 2 -9.94 -27.45 2.59
CA GLU A 2 -9.81 -26.02 2.32
C GLU A 2 -8.66 -25.86 1.32
N HIS A 3 -8.99 -25.49 0.09
CA HIS A 3 -7.99 -25.09 -0.89
C HIS A 3 -7.55 -23.68 -0.47
N SER A 4 -6.57 -23.60 0.42
CA SER A 4 -5.79 -22.38 0.64
C SER A 4 -5.02 -22.10 -0.65
N SER A 5 -5.75 -21.72 -1.70
CA SER A 5 -5.19 -21.15 -2.90
C SER A 5 -4.52 -19.89 -2.41
N TYR A 6 -3.20 -19.95 -2.28
CA TYR A 6 -2.45 -18.76 -1.99
C TYR A 6 -2.85 -17.74 -3.04
N ALA A 7 -3.47 -16.65 -2.59
CA ALA A 7 -4.13 -15.68 -3.45
C ALA A 7 -3.10 -14.74 -4.12
N TYR A 8 -2.00 -15.33 -4.58
CA TYR A 8 -0.92 -14.69 -5.31
C TYR A 8 -1.41 -14.36 -6.73
N GLY A 9 -1.00 -13.20 -7.23
CA GLY A 9 -1.48 -12.67 -8.51
C GLY A 9 -2.75 -11.81 -8.42
N LEU A 10 -3.31 -11.57 -7.23
CA LEU A 10 -4.43 -10.65 -7.01
C LEU A 10 -3.98 -9.18 -6.95
N TRP A 11 -3.32 -8.72 -8.01
CA TRP A 11 -2.81 -7.36 -8.16
C TRP A 11 -3.89 -6.28 -8.05
N LEU A 12 -5.12 -6.59 -8.44
CA LEU A 12 -6.25 -5.67 -8.29
C LEU A 12 -6.52 -5.36 -6.81
N LEU A 13 -6.43 -6.36 -5.92
CA LEU A 13 -6.55 -6.14 -4.47
C LEU A 13 -5.39 -5.33 -3.92
N VAL A 14 -4.17 -5.57 -4.40
CA VAL A 14 -2.97 -4.79 -4.03
C VAL A 14 -3.19 -3.31 -4.32
N ILE A 15 -3.61 -3.00 -5.55
CA ILE A 15 -3.81 -1.63 -6.02
C ILE A 15 -4.95 -0.96 -5.25
N VAL A 16 -6.11 -1.63 -5.11
CA VAL A 16 -7.28 -1.04 -4.44
C VAL A 16 -7.00 -0.77 -2.97
N ASN A 17 -6.45 -1.74 -2.22
CA ASN A 17 -6.14 -1.54 -0.81
C ASN A 17 -5.06 -0.46 -0.62
N SER A 18 -3.97 -0.53 -1.39
CA SER A 18 -2.91 0.48 -1.30
C SER A 18 -3.42 1.87 -1.64
N ALA A 19 -4.26 2.01 -2.69
CA ALA A 19 -4.82 3.29 -3.08
C ALA A 19 -5.69 3.92 -1.98
N ILE A 20 -6.52 3.12 -1.29
CA ILE A 20 -7.34 3.61 -0.18
C ILE A 20 -6.46 4.16 0.95
N PHE A 21 -5.43 3.41 1.36
CA PHE A 21 -4.51 3.86 2.43
C PHE A 21 -3.68 5.07 2.02
N ILE A 22 -3.18 5.10 0.78
CA ILE A 22 -2.37 6.21 0.25
C ILE A 22 -3.21 7.48 0.10
N LEU A 23 -4.44 7.39 -0.42
CA LEU A 23 -5.34 8.54 -0.53
C LEU A 23 -5.76 9.07 0.84
N PHE A 24 -6.02 8.17 1.79
CA PHE A 24 -6.31 8.55 3.17
C PHE A 24 -5.12 9.30 3.79
N ALA A 25 -3.91 8.74 3.70
CA ALA A 25 -2.69 9.38 4.18
C ALA A 25 -2.38 10.70 3.44
N TYR A 26 -2.68 10.78 2.14
CA TYR A 26 -2.52 11.99 1.34
C TYR A 26 -3.40 13.14 1.84
N SER A 27 -4.61 12.83 2.33
CA SER A 27 -5.51 13.83 2.93
C SER A 27 -4.89 14.48 4.18
N PHE A 28 -4.20 13.71 5.02
CA PHE A 28 -3.45 14.26 6.17
C PHE A 28 -2.22 15.04 5.71
N THR A 29 -1.47 14.51 4.74
CA THR A 29 -0.20 15.09 4.29
C THR A 29 -0.39 16.39 3.50
N THR A 30 -1.53 16.57 2.83
CA THR A 30 -1.92 17.82 2.14
C THR A 30 -1.95 19.04 3.08
N THR A 31 -2.18 18.82 4.38
CA THR A 31 -2.16 19.90 5.39
C THR A 31 -0.72 20.30 5.78
N PHE A 32 0.28 19.43 5.59
CA PHE A 32 1.65 19.64 6.06
C PHE A 32 2.54 20.25 4.96
N LYS A 33 2.81 21.55 5.11
CA LYS A 33 3.45 22.47 4.16
C LYS A 33 4.98 22.30 3.99
N THR A 34 5.59 21.23 4.51
CA THR A 34 7.07 21.09 4.60
C THR A 34 7.62 20.00 3.67
N ARG A 35 8.72 20.28 2.96
CA ARG A 35 9.47 19.33 2.09
C ARG A 35 9.85 18.00 2.77
N ARG A 36 9.94 17.98 4.10
CA ARG A 36 10.28 16.80 4.90
C ARG A 36 9.12 15.81 5.01
N ASP A 37 7.88 16.29 5.07
CA ASP A 37 6.69 15.45 5.19
C ASP A 37 6.45 14.60 3.94
N TRP A 38 6.78 15.13 2.75
CA TRP A 38 6.74 14.39 1.49
C TRP A 38 7.66 13.16 1.45
N ARG A 39 8.79 13.22 2.16
CA ARG A 39 9.74 12.10 2.22
C ARG A 39 9.25 11.02 3.18
N ALA A 40 8.64 11.41 4.30
CA ALA A 40 7.99 10.46 5.22
C ALA A 40 6.77 9.80 4.57
N PHE A 41 5.94 10.57 3.85
CA PHE A 41 4.80 10.04 3.11
C PHE A 41 5.22 9.05 2.02
N GLY A 42 6.29 9.35 1.27
CA GLY A 42 6.84 8.42 0.28
C GLY A 42 7.34 7.10 0.89
N ALA A 43 7.97 7.14 2.06
CA ALA A 43 8.39 5.92 2.77
C ALA A 43 7.18 5.11 3.26
N PHE A 44 6.15 5.79 3.78
CA PHE A 44 4.90 5.15 4.20
C PHE A 44 4.17 4.49 3.03
N SER A 45 4.02 5.18 1.88
CA SER A 45 3.34 4.62 0.72
C SER A 45 4.08 3.40 0.14
N ALA A 46 5.42 3.44 0.10
CA ALA A 46 6.23 2.30 -0.32
C ALA A 46 6.05 1.09 0.62
N PHE A 47 6.00 1.31 1.93
CA PHE A 47 5.74 0.26 2.91
C PHE A 47 4.35 -0.38 2.73
N VAL A 48 3.31 0.44 2.55
CA VAL A 48 1.94 -0.04 2.31
C VAL A 48 1.88 -0.92 1.06
N ILE A 49 2.47 -0.47 -0.05
CA ILE A 49 2.51 -1.23 -1.30
C ILE A 49 3.26 -2.55 -1.11
N ALA A 50 4.40 -2.55 -0.42
CA ALA A 50 5.17 -3.77 -0.16
C ALA A 50 4.37 -4.81 0.64
N TYR A 51 3.71 -4.38 1.72
CA TYR A 51 2.88 -5.26 2.56
C TYR A 51 1.74 -5.92 1.77
N PHE A 52 1.00 -5.15 0.98
CA PHE A 52 -0.07 -5.70 0.15
C PHE A 52 0.46 -6.56 -0.99
N THR A 53 1.61 -6.22 -1.54
CA THR A 53 2.27 -7.02 -2.59
C THR A 53 2.71 -8.38 -2.05
N GLU A 54 3.25 -8.45 -0.84
CA GLU A 54 3.61 -9.71 -0.16
C GLU A 54 2.38 -10.60 0.08
N MET A 55 1.26 -10.00 0.47
CA MET A 55 0.03 -10.74 0.76
C MET A 55 -0.73 -11.22 -0.48
N TYR A 56 -0.76 -10.44 -1.56
CA TYR A 56 -1.66 -10.67 -2.71
C TYR A 56 -0.96 -10.73 -4.07
N GLY A 57 0.26 -10.21 -4.18
CA GLY A 57 1.00 -10.11 -5.44
C GLY A 57 1.95 -11.27 -5.62
N PHE A 58 3.09 -11.18 -4.96
CA PHE A 58 4.16 -12.18 -4.99
C PHE A 58 4.89 -12.14 -3.65
N PRO A 59 5.37 -13.29 -3.14
CA PRO A 59 6.25 -13.29 -1.98
C PRO A 59 7.53 -12.54 -2.36
N LEU A 60 7.72 -11.38 -1.74
CA LEU A 60 8.87 -10.49 -1.91
C LEU A 60 10.14 -11.09 -1.28
#